data_AF-A0AAD7SDZ2-F1
#
_entry.id   AF-A0AAD7SDZ2-F1
#
_cell.length_a   1.000
_cell.length_b   1.000
_cell.length_c   1.000
_cell.angle_alpha   90.00
_cell.angle_beta   90.00
_cell.angle_gamma   90.00
#
_symmetry.space_group_name_H-M   'P 1'
#
loop_
_entity.id
_entity.type
_entity.pdbx_description
1 polymer ?
#
loop_
_entity_poly.entity_id
_entity_poly.type
_entity_poly.pdbx_seq_one_letter_code
_entity_poly.pdbx_strand_id
1 'polypeptide(L)'
;MNDPVTDKVGGGVELATCGTNVSQDAFVSTGPFQIEGPKFRQTHMASGDAPASPTAEGRLAKEFAAPSHVEAEKALMAEFAQRHGSAGRRVVLITSGGTKVPLESRTVRFLDNFSSGRRGASSAEYFLDSGYAVIFLHRHRSLYPYTRLYSGVNLMDALQMEGEGESGRVLVDQQVLPNIGAVLKRYRAVKEAGLLLPVEFSTLSEYLHLLKAAAQALSPIGSRAMFYLAAAVSDFYIPASEMPEHKIQSSNGPLQISMKMVPKMLSPLVKDWAPQAFVISFKLETDTSILLERARRALDIYRHQAVVANVLDTRRNYVVVVTCNTQAELALTEEDAGRGVEIEERIISNLSAAHSDFIAQQG
;
A
#
# COMPACT_ATOMS: atom_id res chain seq x y z
N MET A 1 2.17 -73.84 38.90
CA MET A 1 2.14 -73.61 40.37
C MET A 1 1.79 -72.15 40.59
N ASN A 2 0.77 -71.92 41.41
CA ASN A 2 0.34 -70.74 42.19
C ASN A 2 1.24 -69.47 42.04
N ASP A 3 0.77 -68.25 41.78
CA ASP A 3 -0.52 -67.57 42.05
C ASP A 3 -0.79 -67.27 43.57
N PRO A 4 -1.53 -66.18 43.95
CA PRO A 4 -0.89 -64.97 44.51
C PRO A 4 -1.57 -64.37 45.78
N VAL A 5 -1.07 -63.21 46.27
CA VAL A 5 -1.62 -62.38 47.39
C VAL A 5 -1.25 -60.91 47.08
N THR A 6 -2.12 -59.93 46.75
CA THR A 6 -3.16 -59.18 47.52
C THR A 6 -2.60 -58.36 48.72
N ASP A 7 -3.11 -57.20 49.15
CA ASP A 7 -4.36 -56.46 48.86
C ASP A 7 -4.30 -54.95 49.28
N LYS A 8 -5.01 -54.05 48.57
CA LYS A 8 -5.62 -52.74 48.97
C LYS A 8 -4.75 -51.65 49.69
N VAL A 9 -5.10 -50.36 49.80
CA VAL A 9 -6.31 -49.50 49.56
C VAL A 9 -5.81 -48.19 48.86
N GLY A 10 -6.54 -47.39 48.07
CA GLY A 10 -7.92 -47.41 47.55
C GLY A 10 -8.64 -46.05 47.68
N GLY A 11 -9.05 -45.40 46.57
CA GLY A 11 -9.77 -44.11 46.56
C GLY A 11 -10.16 -43.59 45.17
N GLY A 12 -11.40 -43.84 44.74
CA GLY A 12 -12.07 -43.07 43.66
C GLY A 12 -12.80 -41.84 44.25
N VAL A 13 -13.71 -41.13 43.59
CA VAL A 13 -14.44 -41.19 42.29
C VAL A 13 -14.64 -39.69 41.91
N GLU A 14 -14.88 -39.18 40.70
CA GLU A 14 -16.02 -39.43 39.79
C GLU A 14 -15.86 -38.60 38.50
N LEU A 15 -16.26 -39.18 37.35
CA LEU A 15 -16.32 -38.49 36.05
C LEU A 15 -17.75 -38.54 35.53
N ALA A 16 -18.48 -37.43 35.60
CA ALA A 16 -19.84 -37.33 35.10
C ALA A 16 -19.85 -36.95 33.61
N THR A 17 -20.29 -37.87 32.77
CA THR A 17 -20.70 -37.60 31.38
C THR A 17 -22.21 -37.74 31.26
N CYS A 18 -22.86 -36.89 30.46
CA CYS A 18 -24.27 -37.04 30.13
C CYS A 18 -24.59 -36.39 28.77
N GLY A 19 -24.96 -37.21 27.79
CA GLY A 19 -25.97 -36.85 26.79
C GLY A 19 -27.32 -37.44 27.22
N THR A 20 -28.45 -37.14 26.59
CA THR A 20 -28.63 -36.76 25.18
C THR A 20 -29.98 -36.03 24.91
N ASN A 21 -30.02 -35.32 23.77
CA ASN A 21 -31.14 -35.15 22.83
C ASN A 21 -32.50 -34.49 23.20
N VAL A 22 -32.72 -33.36 22.51
CA VAL A 22 -33.88 -33.00 21.65
C VAL A 22 -35.24 -32.74 22.30
N SER A 23 -35.72 -31.50 22.10
CA SER A 23 -37.13 -31.17 21.86
C SER A 23 -37.20 -29.94 20.94
N GLN A 24 -38.13 -29.93 19.97
CA GLN A 24 -38.41 -28.79 19.09
C GLN A 24 -39.48 -27.86 19.69
N ASP A 25 -39.65 -26.70 19.05
CA ASP A 25 -40.81 -25.79 19.10
C ASP A 25 -41.11 -25.00 20.38
N ALA A 26 -40.83 -23.68 20.31
CA ALA A 26 -41.79 -22.63 20.64
C ALA A 26 -41.37 -21.28 20.04
N PHE A 27 -42.00 -20.89 18.92
CA PHE A 27 -41.87 -19.54 18.36
C PHE A 27 -42.71 -18.57 19.21
N VAL A 28 -42.10 -17.56 19.84
CA VAL A 28 -42.84 -16.43 20.44
C VAL A 28 -42.27 -15.12 19.94
N SER A 29 -43.03 -14.47 19.06
CA SER A 29 -42.80 -13.12 18.57
C SER A 29 -42.96 -12.10 19.71
N THR A 30 -41.93 -11.28 19.95
CA THR A 30 -42.07 -10.00 20.65
C THR A 30 -41.55 -8.86 19.77
N GLY A 31 -42.26 -7.73 19.80
CA GLY A 31 -42.13 -6.65 18.82
C GLY A 31 -40.89 -5.76 18.96
N PRO A 32 -40.75 -4.75 18.07
CA PRO A 32 -39.51 -3.99 17.94
C PRO A 32 -39.22 -3.09 19.15
N PHE A 33 -38.02 -3.26 19.72
CA PHE A 33 -37.49 -2.39 20.76
C PHE A 33 -36.94 -1.11 20.11
N GLN A 34 -37.61 0.03 20.31
CA GLN A 34 -37.09 1.32 19.87
C GLN A 34 -36.03 1.83 20.84
N ILE A 35 -34.82 2.08 20.32
CA ILE A 35 -33.76 2.81 21.02
C ILE A 35 -33.80 4.26 20.54
N GLU A 36 -34.31 5.17 21.37
CA GLU A 36 -34.20 6.61 21.09
C GLU A 36 -32.74 7.07 21.28
N GLY A 37 -32.07 7.41 20.18
CA GLY A 37 -30.77 8.08 20.21
C GLY A 37 -30.90 9.56 20.63
N PRO A 38 -29.87 10.16 21.26
CA PRO A 38 -29.93 11.53 21.71
C PRO A 38 -30.06 12.52 20.54
N LYS A 39 -31.06 13.41 20.62
CA LYS A 39 -31.31 14.46 19.63
C LYS A 39 -30.15 15.48 19.63
N PHE A 40 -29.30 15.45 18.60
CA PHE A 40 -28.29 16.49 18.37
C PHE A 40 -28.96 17.84 18.09
N ARG A 41 -28.82 18.78 19.01
CA ARG A 41 -29.31 20.16 18.87
C ARG A 41 -28.22 20.98 18.19
N GLN A 42 -28.39 21.26 16.89
CA GLN A 42 -27.42 22.05 16.13
C GLN A 42 -27.58 23.54 16.49
N THR A 43 -26.76 24.04 17.43
CA THR A 43 -26.71 25.47 17.75
C THR A 43 -25.89 26.22 16.71
N HIS A 44 -26.55 27.02 15.88
CA HIS A 44 -25.87 28.04 15.07
C HIS A 44 -25.16 29.03 16.01
N MET A 45 -23.84 29.10 15.91
CA MET A 45 -23.06 30.24 16.40
C MET A 45 -22.55 31.04 15.22
N ALA A 46 -22.53 32.37 15.40
CA ALA A 46 -22.20 33.33 14.36
C ALA A 46 -20.71 33.28 13.96
N SER A 47 -20.44 33.74 12.74
CA SER A 47 -19.08 33.86 12.18
C SER A 47 -18.26 34.92 12.93
N GLY A 48 -17.29 34.47 13.72
CA GLY A 48 -16.12 35.25 14.10
C GLY A 48 -14.91 34.77 13.31
N ASP A 49 -14.02 35.68 12.92
CA ASP A 49 -12.84 35.36 12.11
C ASP A 49 -11.96 34.29 12.78
N ALA A 50 -11.85 33.13 12.13
CA ALA A 50 -10.94 32.08 12.53
C ALA A 50 -9.51 32.44 12.07
N PRO A 51 -8.48 32.31 12.92
CA PRO A 51 -7.10 32.55 12.50
C PRO A 51 -6.71 31.56 11.40
N ALA A 52 -5.91 32.03 10.44
CA ALA A 52 -5.53 31.28 9.25
C ALA A 52 -5.01 29.87 9.61
N SER A 53 -5.63 28.83 9.04
CA SER A 53 -5.24 27.45 9.35
C SER A 53 -3.78 27.21 8.95
N PRO A 54 -2.95 26.56 9.80
CA PRO A 54 -1.55 26.32 9.49
C PRO A 54 -1.40 25.56 8.17
N THR A 55 -0.41 25.94 7.37
CA THR A 55 -0.11 25.28 6.09
C THR A 55 0.13 23.79 6.28
N ALA A 56 -0.06 23.00 5.22
CA ALA A 56 0.17 21.55 5.29
C ALA A 56 1.60 21.20 5.72
N GLU A 57 2.58 22.06 5.37
CA GLU A 57 3.96 21.94 5.82
C GLU A 57 4.11 22.11 7.33
N GLY A 58 3.50 23.16 7.90
CA GLY A 58 3.51 23.42 9.34
C GLY A 58 2.79 22.37 10.17
N ARG A 59 1.84 21.63 9.58
CA ARG A 59 1.22 20.45 10.20
C ARG A 59 2.12 19.22 10.11
N LEU A 60 2.64 18.88 8.94
CA LEU A 60 3.48 17.70 8.76
C LEU A 60 4.70 17.73 9.70
N ALA A 61 5.46 18.83 9.71
CA ALA A 61 6.67 18.97 10.53
C ALA A 61 6.40 19.06 12.05
N LYS A 62 5.15 19.36 12.46
CA LYS A 62 4.74 19.46 13.87
C LYS A 62 4.14 18.15 14.41
N GLU A 63 3.46 17.39 13.55
CA GLU A 63 2.79 16.13 13.91
C GLU A 63 3.71 14.90 13.72
N PHE A 64 4.68 15.00 12.80
CA PHE A 64 5.59 13.92 12.43
C PHE A 64 7.04 14.43 12.46
N ALA A 65 7.89 13.81 13.29
CA ALA A 65 9.32 14.09 13.26
C ALA A 65 9.94 13.53 11.97
N ALA A 66 10.76 14.34 11.29
CA ALA A 66 11.45 13.96 10.06
C ALA A 66 12.50 12.85 10.33
N PRO A 67 12.43 11.69 9.67
CA PRO A 67 13.46 10.67 9.75
C PRO A 67 14.79 11.16 9.17
N SER A 68 15.91 10.78 9.79
CA SER A 68 17.25 11.26 9.47
C SER A 68 17.73 10.97 8.04
N HIS A 69 17.18 9.94 7.38
CA HIS A 69 17.55 9.56 6.02
C HIS A 69 16.86 10.40 4.93
N VAL A 70 15.78 11.13 5.25
CA VAL A 70 14.93 11.77 4.23
C VAL A 70 15.67 12.77 3.36
N GLU A 71 16.57 13.59 3.91
CA GLU A 71 17.31 14.57 3.10
C GLU A 71 18.36 13.89 2.18
N ALA A 72 18.89 12.73 2.55
CA ALA A 72 19.75 11.94 1.66
C ALA A 72 18.93 11.33 0.49
N GLU A 73 17.78 10.73 0.79
CA GLU A 73 16.87 10.20 -0.24
C GLU A 73 16.34 11.30 -1.16
N LYS A 74 16.06 12.49 -0.62
CA LYS A 74 15.67 13.67 -1.40
C LYS A 74 16.74 14.09 -2.41
N ALA A 75 18.01 14.08 -2.02
CA ALA A 75 19.12 14.38 -2.93
C ALA A 75 19.22 13.35 -4.05
N LEU A 76 19.13 12.05 -3.72
CA LEU A 76 19.12 10.96 -4.71
C LEU A 76 17.95 11.06 -5.68
N MET A 77 16.73 11.35 -5.19
CA MET A 77 15.55 11.55 -6.03
C MET A 77 15.69 12.79 -6.93
N ALA A 78 16.29 13.87 -6.45
CA ALA A 78 16.51 15.08 -7.23
C ALA A 78 17.54 14.85 -8.36
N GLU A 79 18.65 14.18 -8.08
CA GLU A 79 19.63 13.80 -9.10
C GLU A 79 19.01 12.86 -10.16
N PHE A 80 18.22 11.88 -9.72
CA PHE A 80 17.50 10.95 -10.59
C PHE A 80 16.51 11.66 -11.50
N ALA A 81 15.71 12.58 -10.95
CA ALA A 81 14.77 13.39 -11.71
C ALA A 81 15.48 14.31 -12.70
N GLN A 82 16.55 15.00 -12.28
CA GLN A 82 17.34 15.89 -13.14
C GLN A 82 17.96 15.14 -14.33
N ARG A 83 18.61 13.99 -14.06
CA ARG A 83 19.28 13.17 -15.08
C ARG A 83 18.30 12.68 -16.15
N HIS A 84 17.17 12.11 -15.74
CA HIS A 84 16.17 11.59 -16.69
C HIS A 84 15.37 12.69 -17.36
N GLY A 85 15.01 13.76 -16.65
CA GLY A 85 14.31 14.92 -17.21
C GLY A 85 15.13 15.67 -18.26
N SER A 86 16.44 15.80 -18.04
CA SER A 86 17.39 16.38 -19.02
C SER A 86 17.52 15.52 -20.28
N ALA A 87 17.41 14.19 -20.14
CA ALA A 87 17.35 13.25 -21.26
C ALA A 87 15.95 13.17 -21.93
N GLY A 88 15.01 14.05 -21.56
CA GLY A 88 13.65 14.06 -22.10
C GLY A 88 12.75 12.91 -21.62
N ARG A 89 13.22 12.06 -20.71
CA ARG A 89 12.51 10.88 -20.23
C ARG A 89 11.45 11.26 -19.20
N ARG A 90 10.31 10.56 -19.25
CA ARG A 90 9.25 10.64 -18.24
C ARG A 90 9.67 9.89 -16.98
N VAL A 91 9.34 10.45 -15.81
CA VAL A 91 9.68 9.83 -14.52
C VAL A 91 8.39 9.60 -13.73
N VAL A 92 8.22 8.40 -13.19
CA VAL A 92 7.07 8.06 -12.34
C VAL A 92 7.52 7.73 -10.93
N LEU A 93 6.92 8.36 -9.93
CA LEU A 93 6.94 7.90 -8.55
C LEU A 93 5.85 6.86 -8.37
N ILE A 94 6.23 5.63 -8.02
CA ILE A 94 5.31 4.56 -7.65
C ILE A 94 5.39 4.40 -6.14
N THR A 95 4.25 4.54 -5.45
CA THR A 95 4.17 4.17 -4.03
C THR A 95 3.62 2.75 -3.88
N SER A 96 4.28 1.89 -3.11
CA SER A 96 3.90 0.46 -2.99
C SER A 96 3.94 -0.07 -1.55
N GLY A 97 3.07 -1.04 -1.25
CA GLY A 97 2.96 -1.65 0.08
C GLY A 97 2.13 -0.82 1.06
N GLY A 98 2.11 -1.25 2.33
CA GLY A 98 1.36 -0.63 3.42
C GLY A 98 2.19 0.24 4.36
N THR A 99 1.59 1.25 4.99
CA THR A 99 2.23 1.98 6.09
C THR A 99 1.91 1.36 7.45
N LYS A 100 2.90 1.31 8.36
CA LYS A 100 2.68 1.01 9.78
C LYS A 100 2.56 2.28 10.62
N VAL A 101 1.76 2.22 11.68
CA VAL A 101 1.60 3.29 12.68
C VAL A 101 2.01 2.73 14.05
N PRO A 102 3.11 3.22 14.65
CA PRO A 102 3.50 2.84 16.00
C PRO A 102 2.41 3.12 17.04
N LEU A 103 2.27 2.23 18.01
CA LEU A 103 1.46 2.48 19.22
C LEU A 103 2.31 3.04 20.37
N GLU A 104 3.63 2.83 20.33
CA GLU A 104 4.60 3.30 21.32
C GLU A 104 5.85 3.87 20.61
N SER A 105 6.52 4.87 21.20
CA SER A 105 7.70 5.49 20.57
C SER A 105 8.90 4.55 20.53
N ARG A 106 9.14 3.79 21.62
CA ARG A 106 9.95 2.55 21.60
C ARG A 106 9.05 1.40 21.12
N THR A 107 8.78 1.41 19.81
CA THR A 107 7.73 0.60 19.18
C THR A 107 7.88 -0.89 19.43
N VAL A 108 6.89 -1.50 20.09
CA VAL A 108 6.72 -2.96 20.17
C VAL A 108 5.50 -3.39 19.37
N ARG A 109 4.47 -2.55 19.29
CA ARG A 109 3.22 -2.80 18.58
C ARG A 109 2.94 -1.68 17.56
N PHE A 110 2.25 -2.04 16.49
CA PHE A 110 1.83 -1.10 15.45
C PHE A 110 0.52 -1.55 14.81
N LEU A 111 -0.25 -0.59 14.31
CA LEU A 111 -1.30 -0.83 13.33
C LEU A 111 -0.65 -0.93 11.93
N ASP A 112 -1.08 -1.85 11.07
CA ASP A 112 -0.54 -2.03 9.71
C ASP A 112 -1.68 -2.05 8.69
N ASN A 113 -1.54 -1.28 7.62
CA ASN A 113 -2.48 -1.27 6.50
C ASN A 113 -2.06 -2.35 5.49
N PHE A 114 -2.71 -3.51 5.51
CA PHE A 114 -2.30 -4.66 4.70
C PHE A 114 -2.21 -4.35 3.20
N SER A 115 -0.99 -4.39 2.66
CA SER A 115 -0.71 -4.46 1.22
C SER A 115 0.62 -5.15 0.99
N SER A 116 0.60 -6.21 0.17
CA SER A 116 1.82 -6.95 -0.21
C SER A 116 2.71 -6.18 -1.19
N GLY A 117 2.24 -5.06 -1.76
CA GLY A 117 2.97 -4.31 -2.78
C GLY A 117 2.89 -4.91 -4.20
N ARG A 118 2.12 -5.99 -4.42
CA ARG A 118 2.04 -6.68 -5.73
C ARG A 118 1.73 -5.74 -6.90
N ARG A 119 0.70 -4.90 -6.76
CA ARG A 119 0.29 -3.95 -7.81
C ARG A 119 1.41 -2.99 -8.15
N GLY A 120 1.99 -2.31 -7.15
CA GLY A 120 3.07 -1.35 -7.37
C GLY A 120 4.30 -2.00 -8.02
N ALA A 121 4.69 -3.19 -7.54
CA ALA A 121 5.86 -3.90 -8.08
C ALA A 121 5.66 -4.35 -9.54
N SER A 122 4.48 -4.91 -9.89
CA SER A 122 4.13 -5.23 -11.28
C SER A 122 4.03 -3.98 -12.15
N SER A 123 3.35 -2.93 -11.66
CA SER A 123 3.22 -1.64 -12.35
C SER A 123 4.58 -1.02 -12.69
N ALA A 124 5.57 -1.14 -11.80
CA ALA A 124 6.92 -0.64 -12.04
C ALA A 124 7.59 -1.33 -13.25
N GLU A 125 7.42 -2.65 -13.41
CA GLU A 125 7.95 -3.40 -14.54
C GLU A 125 7.34 -2.91 -15.86
N TYR A 126 6.01 -2.77 -15.90
CA TYR A 126 5.30 -2.27 -17.08
C TYR A 126 5.60 -0.80 -17.40
N PHE A 127 5.84 0.06 -16.39
CA PHE A 127 6.30 1.43 -16.60
C PHE A 127 7.71 1.48 -17.18
N LEU A 128 8.62 0.62 -16.70
CA LEU A 128 9.98 0.49 -17.24
C LEU A 128 9.96 -0.01 -18.69
N ASP A 129 9.12 -1.01 -19.00
CA ASP A 129 8.90 -1.49 -20.38
C ASP A 129 8.31 -0.39 -21.27
N SER A 130 7.45 0.48 -20.71
CA SER A 130 6.89 1.67 -21.36
C SER A 130 7.87 2.86 -21.45
N GLY A 131 9.15 2.66 -21.13
CA GLY A 131 10.21 3.65 -21.30
C GLY A 131 10.32 4.72 -20.21
N TYR A 132 9.59 4.60 -19.10
CA TYR A 132 9.75 5.50 -17.95
C TYR A 132 11.02 5.19 -17.16
N ALA A 133 11.50 6.20 -16.43
CA ALA A 133 12.30 5.94 -15.23
C ALA A 133 11.38 5.89 -14.01
N VAL A 134 11.67 5.00 -13.06
CA VAL A 134 10.82 4.72 -11.90
C VAL A 134 11.54 5.05 -10.60
N ILE A 135 10.93 5.90 -9.78
CA ILE A 135 11.24 5.98 -8.35
C ILE A 135 10.26 5.06 -7.62
N PHE A 136 10.75 4.01 -6.97
CA PHE A 136 9.94 2.99 -6.32
C PHE A 136 9.96 3.17 -4.81
N LEU A 137 9.10 4.06 -4.32
CA LEU A 137 8.90 4.34 -2.90
C LEU A 137 8.03 3.22 -2.29
N HIS A 138 8.64 2.30 -1.55
CA HIS A 138 7.98 1.06 -1.15
C HIS A 138 8.20 0.66 0.30
N ARG A 139 7.24 -0.06 0.87
CA ARG A 139 7.36 -0.63 2.22
C ARG A 139 8.52 -1.63 2.24
N HIS A 140 9.43 -1.48 3.20
CA HIS A 140 10.50 -2.45 3.47
C HIS A 140 9.91 -3.88 3.58
N ARG A 141 10.53 -4.84 2.88
CA ARG A 141 10.08 -6.25 2.74
C ARG A 141 8.69 -6.45 2.12
N SER A 142 8.15 -5.46 1.40
CA SER A 142 7.05 -5.70 0.46
C SER A 142 7.59 -6.28 -0.86
N LEU A 143 6.69 -6.66 -1.77
CA LEU A 143 7.08 -7.17 -3.08
C LEU A 143 7.82 -6.09 -3.88
N TYR A 144 8.93 -6.51 -4.50
CA TYR A 144 9.86 -5.67 -5.25
C TYR A 144 9.84 -6.06 -6.75
N PRO A 145 10.04 -5.13 -7.69
CA PRO A 145 10.02 -5.42 -9.13
C PRO A 145 10.98 -6.56 -9.51
N TYR A 146 10.55 -7.41 -10.43
CA TYR A 146 11.19 -8.64 -10.90
C TYR A 146 11.25 -9.76 -9.86
N THR A 147 11.72 -9.51 -8.64
CA THR A 147 11.85 -10.53 -7.58
C THR A 147 10.49 -10.98 -7.01
N ARG A 148 9.44 -10.16 -7.16
CA ARG A 148 8.04 -10.51 -6.80
C ARG A 148 7.53 -11.81 -7.43
N LEU A 149 8.09 -12.23 -8.55
CA LEU A 149 7.69 -13.46 -9.27
C LEU A 149 8.09 -14.72 -8.49
N TYR A 150 9.08 -14.59 -7.62
CA TYR A 150 9.68 -15.67 -6.83
C TYR A 150 9.40 -15.52 -5.33
N SER A 151 8.46 -14.65 -4.95
CA SER A 151 8.13 -14.40 -3.56
C SER A 151 7.55 -15.65 -2.88
N GLY A 152 8.22 -16.14 -1.85
CA GLY A 152 7.83 -17.36 -1.13
C GLY A 152 8.62 -18.61 -1.56
N VAL A 153 9.43 -18.54 -2.62
CA VAL A 153 10.45 -19.57 -2.89
C VAL A 153 11.60 -19.37 -1.91
N ASN A 154 12.03 -20.45 -1.25
CA ASN A 154 13.26 -20.47 -0.49
C ASN A 154 14.44 -20.48 -1.47
N LEU A 155 15.30 -19.47 -1.40
CA LEU A 155 16.44 -19.32 -2.32
C LEU A 155 17.35 -20.56 -2.34
N MET A 156 17.57 -21.20 -1.19
CA MET A 156 18.49 -22.34 -1.10
C MET A 156 17.97 -23.58 -1.84
N ASP A 157 16.65 -23.74 -1.98
CA ASP A 157 16.04 -24.84 -2.72
C ASP A 157 16.12 -24.63 -4.25
N ALA A 158 16.48 -23.43 -4.68
CA ALA A 158 16.62 -23.04 -6.09
C ALA A 158 18.07 -22.97 -6.58
N LEU A 159 19.06 -23.22 -5.72
CA LEU A 159 20.49 -23.15 -6.05
C LEU A 159 21.11 -24.54 -6.07
N GLN A 160 21.96 -24.80 -7.07
CA GLN A 160 22.68 -26.06 -7.24
C GLN A 160 24.18 -25.77 -7.41
N MET A 161 25.04 -26.69 -6.96
CA MET A 161 26.49 -26.57 -7.13
C MET A 161 26.96 -27.40 -8.34
N GLU A 162 27.74 -26.77 -9.23
CA GLU A 162 28.50 -27.43 -10.30
C GLU A 162 29.98 -27.48 -9.91
N GLY A 163 30.48 -28.70 -9.68
CA GLY A 163 31.85 -28.97 -9.23
C GLY A 163 31.93 -29.37 -7.75
N GLU A 164 33.10 -29.88 -7.34
CA GLU A 164 33.37 -30.30 -5.96
C GLU A 164 34.01 -29.16 -5.14
N GLY A 165 33.58 -29.03 -3.88
CA GLY A 165 34.11 -28.05 -2.92
C GLY A 165 33.52 -26.64 -3.04
N GLU A 166 33.95 -25.75 -2.14
CA GLU A 166 33.39 -24.39 -1.96
C GLU A 166 33.66 -23.44 -3.14
N SER A 167 34.53 -23.81 -4.08
CA SER A 167 34.89 -23.01 -5.26
C SER A 167 34.09 -23.38 -6.53
N GLY A 168 33.08 -24.27 -6.40
CA GLY A 168 32.20 -24.63 -7.51
C GLY A 168 31.34 -23.46 -8.02
N ARG A 169 30.77 -23.61 -9.21
CA ARG A 169 29.84 -22.63 -9.77
C ARG A 169 28.44 -22.85 -9.21
N VAL A 170 27.75 -21.76 -8.86
CA VAL A 170 26.34 -21.83 -8.48
C VAL A 170 25.47 -21.74 -9.72
N LEU A 171 24.70 -22.80 -9.96
CA LEU A 171 23.64 -22.88 -10.96
C LEU A 171 22.28 -22.58 -10.32
N VAL A 172 21.31 -22.21 -11.15
CA VAL A 172 19.93 -21.93 -10.72
C VAL A 172 18.99 -22.97 -11.32
N ASP A 173 18.17 -23.59 -10.47
CA ASP A 173 17.11 -24.50 -10.91
C ASP A 173 15.95 -23.71 -11.54
N GLN A 174 15.76 -23.88 -12.85
CA GLN A 174 14.70 -23.21 -13.60
C GLN A 174 13.32 -23.89 -13.49
N GLN A 175 13.24 -25.09 -12.90
CA GLN A 175 11.96 -25.69 -12.51
C GLN A 175 11.42 -25.00 -11.24
N VAL A 176 12.30 -24.65 -10.31
CA VAL A 176 11.97 -23.92 -9.08
C VAL A 176 11.80 -22.41 -9.36
N LEU A 177 12.64 -21.83 -10.22
CA LEU A 177 12.58 -20.42 -10.64
C LEU A 177 12.31 -20.30 -12.16
N PRO A 178 11.06 -20.53 -12.63
CA PRO A 178 10.74 -20.44 -14.05
C PRO A 178 11.01 -19.04 -14.61
N ASN A 179 11.48 -19.01 -15.87
CA ASN A 179 11.82 -17.79 -16.62
C ASN A 179 12.93 -16.89 -16.01
N ILE A 180 13.66 -17.36 -14.98
CA ILE A 180 14.66 -16.55 -14.26
C ILE A 180 15.72 -15.92 -15.16
N GLY A 181 16.17 -16.61 -16.22
CA GLY A 181 17.13 -16.05 -17.18
C GLY A 181 16.60 -14.81 -17.90
N ALA A 182 15.32 -14.81 -18.32
CA ALA A 182 14.69 -13.68 -18.97
C ALA A 182 14.45 -12.51 -17.99
N VAL A 183 14.00 -12.83 -16.78
CA VAL A 183 13.77 -11.84 -15.71
C VAL A 183 15.08 -11.17 -15.27
N LEU A 184 16.15 -11.95 -15.08
CA LEU A 184 17.48 -11.45 -14.76
C LEU A 184 18.04 -10.55 -15.86
N LYS A 185 17.86 -10.91 -17.13
CA LYS A 185 18.27 -10.08 -18.28
C LYS A 185 17.56 -8.72 -18.28
N ARG A 186 16.23 -8.70 -18.05
CA ARG A 186 15.44 -7.46 -17.96
C ARG A 186 15.90 -6.59 -16.78
N TYR A 187 16.05 -7.19 -15.59
CA TYR A 187 16.51 -6.47 -14.40
C TYR A 187 17.92 -5.87 -14.56
N ARG A 188 18.87 -6.61 -15.17
CA ARG A 188 20.22 -6.11 -15.46
C ARG A 188 20.18 -4.89 -16.38
N ALA A 189 19.44 -4.95 -17.48
CA ALA A 189 19.30 -3.81 -18.41
C ALA A 189 18.75 -2.56 -17.71
N VAL A 190 17.74 -2.72 -16.85
CA VAL A 190 17.16 -1.62 -16.04
C VAL A 190 18.17 -1.03 -15.05
N LYS A 191 18.97 -1.88 -14.40
CA LYS A 191 20.00 -1.46 -13.44
C LYS A 191 21.16 -0.75 -14.14
N GLU A 192 21.66 -1.30 -15.24
CA GLU A 192 22.74 -0.75 -16.06
C GLU A 192 22.36 0.62 -16.66
N ALA A 193 21.10 0.78 -17.09
CA ALA A 193 20.57 2.05 -17.59
C ALA A 193 20.16 3.05 -16.47
N GLY A 194 20.28 2.69 -15.19
CA GLY A 194 19.92 3.56 -14.06
C GLY A 194 18.45 4.00 -14.05
N LEU A 195 17.55 3.12 -14.49
CA LEU A 195 16.12 3.41 -14.71
C LEU A 195 15.23 3.17 -13.48
N LEU A 196 15.73 2.51 -12.43
CA LEU A 196 14.98 2.21 -11.21
C LEU A 196 15.74 2.73 -9.98
N LEU A 197 15.13 3.64 -9.23
CA LEU A 197 15.59 4.12 -7.92
C LEU A 197 14.66 3.58 -6.82
N PRO A 198 15.08 2.56 -6.05
CA PRO A 198 14.30 2.09 -4.91
C PRO A 198 14.50 3.01 -3.70
N VAL A 199 13.41 3.38 -3.05
CA VAL A 199 13.40 4.13 -1.79
C VAL A 199 12.52 3.38 -0.81
N GLU A 200 13.02 3.08 0.39
CA GLU A 200 12.27 2.31 1.39
C GLU A 200 11.57 3.20 2.42
N PHE A 201 10.37 2.80 2.84
CA PHE A 201 9.71 3.31 4.03
C PHE A 201 9.21 2.15 4.90
N SER A 202 8.85 2.40 6.16
CA SER A 202 8.12 1.44 6.99
C SER A 202 6.89 2.07 7.64
N THR A 203 7.04 3.27 8.18
CA THR A 203 6.04 4.02 8.92
C THR A 203 5.29 5.00 8.06
N LEU A 204 4.11 5.42 8.54
CA LEU A 204 3.40 6.56 7.99
C LEU A 204 4.28 7.83 7.97
N SER A 205 5.06 8.09 9.03
CA SER A 205 5.93 9.28 9.10
C SER A 205 6.95 9.31 7.96
N GLU A 206 7.66 8.20 7.74
CA GLU A 206 8.63 8.04 6.66
C GLU A 206 7.94 8.19 5.30
N TYR A 207 6.83 7.49 5.08
CA TYR A 207 6.06 7.59 3.84
C TYR A 207 5.66 9.03 3.51
N LEU A 208 5.14 9.79 4.48
CA LEU A 208 4.71 11.17 4.25
C LEU A 208 5.87 12.13 3.96
N HIS A 209 7.00 11.98 4.66
CA HIS A 209 8.19 12.80 4.40
C HIS A 209 8.85 12.46 3.06
N LEU A 210 8.98 11.17 2.74
CA LEU A 210 9.57 10.71 1.48
C LEU A 210 8.66 11.04 0.28
N LEU A 211 7.33 10.98 0.43
CA LEU A 211 6.40 11.46 -0.60
C LEU A 211 6.55 12.96 -0.85
N LYS A 212 6.70 13.77 0.21
CA LYS A 212 6.98 15.21 0.07
C LYS A 212 8.32 15.46 -0.62
N ALA A 213 9.38 14.76 -0.20
CA ALA A 213 10.71 14.87 -0.79
C ALA A 213 10.70 14.48 -2.29
N ALA A 214 10.03 13.39 -2.64
CA ALA A 214 9.83 12.95 -4.03
C ALA A 214 9.05 13.97 -4.85
N ALA A 215 7.99 14.57 -4.28
CA ALA A 215 7.22 15.62 -4.93
C ALA A 215 8.08 16.84 -5.28
N GLN A 216 8.85 17.33 -4.30
CA GLN A 216 9.78 18.44 -4.50
C GLN A 216 10.89 18.11 -5.50
N ALA A 217 11.43 16.89 -5.47
CA ALA A 217 12.46 16.42 -6.42
C ALA A 217 11.95 16.29 -7.86
N LEU A 218 10.68 15.92 -8.06
CA LEU A 218 10.05 15.75 -9.37
C LEU A 218 9.42 17.04 -9.93
N SER A 219 9.10 18.03 -9.10
CA SER A 219 8.52 19.29 -9.57
C SER A 219 9.30 20.00 -10.70
N PRO A 220 10.65 20.00 -10.75
CA PRO A 220 11.40 20.67 -11.81
C PRO A 220 11.24 20.06 -13.21
N ILE A 221 10.79 18.81 -13.33
CA ILE A 221 10.54 18.17 -14.64
C ILE A 221 9.09 18.34 -15.13
N GLY A 222 8.27 19.08 -14.37
CA GLY A 222 6.94 19.54 -14.77
C GLY A 222 6.00 18.41 -15.21
N SER A 223 5.38 18.58 -16.37
CA SER A 223 4.42 17.62 -16.94
C SER A 223 5.00 16.25 -17.30
N ARG A 224 6.33 16.05 -17.23
CA ARG A 224 6.97 14.73 -17.42
C ARG A 224 7.01 13.88 -16.14
N ALA A 225 6.66 14.44 -14.99
CA ALA A 225 6.51 13.72 -13.73
C ALA A 225 5.12 13.09 -13.61
N MET A 226 5.08 11.83 -13.18
CA MET A 226 3.85 11.11 -12.83
C MET A 226 3.90 10.62 -11.38
N PHE A 227 2.77 10.63 -10.68
CA PHE A 227 2.61 10.04 -9.35
C PHE A 227 1.57 8.92 -9.40
N TYR A 228 1.99 7.68 -9.17
CA TYR A 228 1.16 6.49 -9.17
C TYR A 228 1.01 5.96 -7.73
N LEU A 229 -0.03 6.44 -7.05
CA LEU A 229 -0.14 6.36 -5.59
C LEU A 229 -0.85 5.07 -5.12
N ALA A 230 -0.23 3.92 -5.38
CA ALA A 230 -0.79 2.58 -5.09
C ALA A 230 -0.48 2.02 -3.68
N ALA A 231 0.00 2.85 -2.74
CA ALA A 231 0.28 2.42 -1.36
C ALA A 231 -0.99 2.38 -0.50
N ALA A 232 -1.06 1.42 0.42
CA ALA A 232 -2.11 1.37 1.44
C ALA A 232 -1.71 2.26 2.64
N VAL A 233 -2.01 3.55 2.52
CA VAL A 233 -1.70 4.56 3.53
C VAL A 233 -2.73 4.48 4.68
N SER A 234 -2.26 4.57 5.92
CA SER A 234 -3.12 4.61 7.10
C SER A 234 -3.94 5.90 7.15
N ASP A 235 -5.26 5.80 7.36
CA ASP A 235 -6.16 6.95 7.56
C ASP A 235 -6.11 7.50 8.99
N PHE A 236 -5.55 6.75 9.94
CA PHE A 236 -5.48 7.09 11.37
C PHE A 236 -4.05 6.98 11.91
N TYR A 237 -3.68 7.85 12.85
CA TYR A 237 -2.38 7.84 13.52
C TYR A 237 -2.46 8.29 14.99
N ILE A 238 -1.38 8.07 15.75
CA ILE A 238 -1.21 8.63 17.10
C ILE A 238 -0.14 9.74 17.02
N PRO A 239 -0.45 10.99 17.41
CA PRO A 239 0.53 12.07 17.43
C PRO A 239 1.69 11.78 18.38
N ALA A 240 2.90 12.24 18.05
CA ALA A 240 4.08 12.05 18.88
C ALA A 240 3.92 12.58 20.32
N SER A 241 3.13 13.64 20.51
CA SER A 241 2.80 14.22 21.83
C SER A 241 1.84 13.37 22.69
N GLU A 242 1.16 12.40 22.08
CA GLU A 242 0.16 11.53 22.72
C GLU A 242 0.61 10.06 22.77
N MET A 243 1.78 9.75 22.19
CA MET A 243 2.32 8.41 22.09
C MET A 243 3.07 7.99 23.36
N PRO A 244 2.70 6.88 24.03
CA PRO A 244 3.46 6.33 25.14
C PRO A 244 4.91 6.03 24.76
N GLU A 245 5.87 6.32 25.63
CA GLU A 245 7.28 6.05 25.33
C GLU A 245 7.60 4.54 25.35
N HIS A 246 6.93 3.79 26.22
CA HIS A 246 7.24 2.40 26.51
C HIS A 246 6.06 1.48 26.19
N LYS A 247 6.38 0.20 25.92
CA LYS A 247 5.42 -0.90 25.68
C LYS A 247 4.21 -0.81 26.61
N ILE A 248 3.02 -0.71 26.03
CA ILE A 248 1.77 -0.66 26.81
C ILE A 248 1.60 -1.98 27.58
N GLN A 249 1.37 -1.89 28.90
CA GLN A 249 1.29 -3.05 29.80
C GLN A 249 -0.09 -3.72 29.74
N SER A 250 -0.11 -5.05 29.73
CA SER A 250 -1.34 -5.86 29.62
C SER A 250 -2.02 -6.15 30.97
N SER A 251 -1.44 -5.71 32.09
CA SER A 251 -1.98 -5.88 33.44
C SER A 251 -3.19 -5.00 33.76
N ASN A 252 -3.42 -3.96 32.95
CA ASN A 252 -4.29 -2.83 33.32
C ASN A 252 -5.72 -2.96 32.76
N GLY A 253 -6.15 -4.18 32.42
CA GLY A 253 -7.47 -4.45 31.82
C GLY A 253 -7.50 -4.31 30.29
N PRO A 254 -8.69 -4.10 29.69
CA PRO A 254 -8.85 -4.05 28.24
C PRO A 254 -8.17 -2.83 27.61
N LEU A 255 -7.45 -3.06 26.51
CA LEU A 255 -6.74 -2.00 25.77
C LEU A 255 -7.71 -1.15 24.95
N GLN A 256 -7.75 0.15 25.22
CA GLN A 256 -8.40 1.15 24.37
C GLN A 256 -7.33 2.00 23.67
N ILE A 257 -7.50 2.24 22.37
CA ILE A 257 -6.59 3.04 21.56
C ILE A 257 -7.39 4.19 20.94
N SER A 258 -6.97 5.42 21.20
CA SER A 258 -7.50 6.62 20.53
C SER A 258 -6.54 7.05 19.43
N MET A 259 -7.05 7.43 18.27
CA MET A 259 -6.26 7.80 17.09
C MET A 259 -6.89 9.01 16.39
N LYS A 260 -6.06 9.85 15.77
CA LYS A 260 -6.49 11.00 14.97
C LYS A 260 -6.47 10.67 13.48
N MET A 261 -7.31 11.35 12.71
CA MET A 261 -7.28 11.27 11.25
C MET A 261 -5.98 11.84 10.68
N VAL A 262 -5.39 11.15 9.71
CA VAL A 262 -4.22 11.61 8.96
C VAL A 262 -4.63 12.76 8.02
N PRO A 263 -3.87 13.87 7.95
CA PRO A 263 -4.13 14.96 7.01
C PRO A 263 -4.20 14.48 5.55
N LYS A 264 -5.07 15.07 4.73
CA LYS A 264 -5.28 14.64 3.34
C LYS A 264 -4.20 15.20 2.40
N MET A 265 -3.11 14.43 2.26
CA MET A 265 -1.87 14.84 1.59
C MET A 265 -1.94 14.95 0.06
N LEU A 266 -3.01 14.46 -0.58
CA LEU A 266 -3.23 14.64 -2.02
C LEU A 266 -3.41 16.11 -2.42
N SER A 267 -4.09 16.92 -1.60
CA SER A 267 -4.29 18.35 -1.91
C SER A 267 -2.97 19.14 -1.93
N PRO A 268 -2.08 19.04 -0.93
CA PRO A 268 -0.74 19.64 -1.00
C PRO A 268 0.12 19.12 -2.16
N LEU A 269 0.07 17.82 -2.44
CA LEU A 269 0.82 17.23 -3.56
C LEU A 269 0.48 17.92 -4.90
N VAL A 270 -0.82 18.06 -5.18
CA VAL A 270 -1.34 18.59 -6.46
C VAL A 270 -1.30 20.12 -6.53
N LYS A 271 -1.38 20.83 -5.40
CA LYS A 271 -1.44 22.31 -5.40
C LYS A 271 -0.09 22.98 -5.13
N ASP A 272 0.68 22.41 -4.22
CA ASP A 272 1.81 23.09 -3.59
C ASP A 272 3.16 22.45 -3.95
N TRP A 273 3.21 21.11 -4.07
CA TRP A 273 4.50 20.38 -4.16
C TRP A 273 4.91 19.96 -5.58
N ALA A 274 3.96 19.55 -6.43
CA ALA A 274 4.22 19.13 -7.80
C ALA A 274 3.06 19.52 -8.75
N PRO A 275 2.71 20.81 -8.86
CA PRO A 275 1.45 21.26 -9.47
C PRO A 275 1.32 21.02 -10.98
N GLN A 276 2.43 20.74 -11.67
CA GLN A 276 2.44 20.40 -13.09
C GLN A 276 2.48 18.88 -13.36
N ALA A 277 2.58 18.04 -12.34
CA ALA A 277 2.73 16.60 -12.51
C ALA A 277 1.39 15.89 -12.78
N PHE A 278 1.46 14.73 -13.44
CA PHE A 278 0.30 13.85 -13.67
C PHE A 278 0.06 12.96 -12.45
N VAL A 279 -0.89 13.34 -11.58
CA VAL A 279 -1.15 12.65 -10.31
C VAL A 279 -2.31 11.67 -10.44
N ILE A 280 -2.06 10.44 -10.01
CA ILE A 280 -2.97 9.30 -10.09
C ILE A 280 -3.17 8.72 -8.68
N SER A 281 -4.43 8.65 -8.22
CA SER A 281 -4.76 8.00 -6.95
C SER A 281 -5.49 6.68 -7.15
N PHE A 282 -5.47 5.84 -6.11
CA PHE A 282 -6.21 4.57 -6.09
C PHE A 282 -7.45 4.68 -5.21
N LYS A 283 -8.55 4.09 -5.68
CA LYS A 283 -9.76 3.89 -4.89
C LYS A 283 -10.11 2.40 -4.88
N LEU A 284 -10.18 1.84 -3.67
CA LEU A 284 -10.58 0.46 -3.43
C LEU A 284 -11.92 0.47 -2.68
N GLU A 285 -12.93 -0.17 -3.24
CA GLU A 285 -14.25 -0.31 -2.63
C GLU A 285 -14.66 -1.79 -2.59
N THR A 286 -15.69 -2.11 -1.80
CA THR A 286 -16.34 -3.44 -1.79
C THR A 286 -17.69 -3.44 -2.52
N ASP A 287 -18.23 -2.25 -2.83
CA ASP A 287 -19.51 -2.06 -3.49
C ASP A 287 -19.29 -1.38 -4.85
N THR A 288 -19.79 -2.01 -5.91
CA THR A 288 -19.69 -1.50 -7.30
C THR A 288 -20.49 -0.22 -7.49
N SER A 289 -21.65 -0.07 -6.82
CA SER A 289 -22.61 1.01 -7.05
C SER A 289 -22.05 2.39 -6.69
N ILE A 290 -21.19 2.45 -5.66
CA ILE A 290 -20.57 3.69 -5.16
C ILE A 290 -19.18 3.96 -5.76
N LEU A 291 -18.60 3.01 -6.49
CA LEU A 291 -17.21 3.09 -6.95
C LEU A 291 -16.95 4.32 -7.85
N LEU A 292 -17.80 4.51 -8.86
CA LEU A 292 -17.67 5.63 -9.81
C LEU A 292 -17.94 6.99 -9.17
N GLU A 293 -18.94 7.08 -8.28
CA GLU A 293 -19.24 8.30 -7.53
C GLU A 293 -18.04 8.71 -6.65
N ARG A 294 -17.48 7.75 -5.90
CA ARG A 294 -16.33 7.99 -5.02
C ARG A 294 -15.05 8.30 -5.79
N ALA A 295 -14.88 7.77 -7.01
CA ALA A 295 -13.78 8.13 -7.89
C ALA A 295 -13.92 9.57 -8.41
N ARG A 296 -15.08 9.94 -8.98
CA ARG A 296 -15.36 11.31 -9.45
C ARG A 296 -15.23 12.34 -8.33
N ARG A 297 -15.81 12.06 -7.16
CA ARG A 297 -15.68 12.91 -5.96
C ARG A 297 -14.23 13.11 -5.51
N ALA A 298 -13.34 12.12 -5.71
CA ALA A 298 -11.92 12.28 -5.41
C ALA A 298 -11.22 13.21 -6.41
N LEU A 299 -11.59 13.16 -7.69
CA LEU A 299 -11.10 14.11 -8.71
C LEU A 299 -11.56 15.54 -8.36
N ASP A 300 -12.82 15.74 -7.97
CA ASP A 300 -13.34 17.07 -7.61
C ASP A 300 -12.66 17.70 -6.38
N ILE A 301 -12.41 16.89 -5.34
CA ILE A 301 -11.79 17.34 -4.09
C ILE A 301 -10.30 17.63 -4.28
N TYR A 302 -9.56 16.71 -4.90
CA TYR A 302 -8.09 16.76 -4.95
C TYR A 302 -7.55 17.40 -6.24
N ARG A 303 -8.37 17.56 -7.29
CA ARG A 303 -8.01 18.15 -8.61
C ARG A 303 -6.84 17.48 -9.33
N HIS A 304 -6.60 16.21 -9.04
CA HIS A 304 -5.66 15.34 -9.73
C HIS A 304 -6.27 14.76 -11.02
N GLN A 305 -5.44 14.15 -11.86
CA GLN A 305 -5.77 13.87 -13.26
C GLN A 305 -6.50 12.54 -13.47
N ALA A 306 -6.21 11.51 -12.66
CA ALA A 306 -6.85 10.20 -12.78
C ALA A 306 -7.04 9.46 -11.44
N VAL A 307 -8.12 8.68 -11.35
CA VAL A 307 -8.36 7.69 -10.30
C VAL A 307 -8.39 6.30 -10.95
N VAL A 308 -7.61 5.37 -10.42
CA VAL A 308 -7.74 3.93 -10.73
C VAL A 308 -8.64 3.31 -9.66
N ALA A 309 -9.85 2.93 -10.08
CA ALA A 309 -10.94 2.52 -9.21
C ALA A 309 -11.20 1.01 -9.35
N ASN A 310 -11.10 0.28 -8.23
CA ASN A 310 -11.17 -1.18 -8.20
C ASN A 310 -12.16 -1.65 -7.14
N VAL A 311 -12.90 -2.72 -7.43
CA VAL A 311 -13.62 -3.50 -6.41
C VAL A 311 -12.68 -4.56 -5.84
N LEU A 312 -12.74 -4.79 -4.53
CA LEU A 312 -11.84 -5.69 -3.81
C LEU A 312 -11.74 -7.07 -4.49
N ASP A 313 -12.85 -7.72 -4.78
CA ASP A 313 -12.86 -9.10 -5.26
C ASP A 313 -12.34 -9.24 -6.70
N THR A 314 -12.70 -8.28 -7.57
CA THR A 314 -12.32 -8.30 -9.00
C THR A 314 -11.02 -7.56 -9.32
N ARG A 315 -10.35 -6.95 -8.32
CA ARG A 315 -9.19 -6.04 -8.48
C ARG A 315 -8.02 -6.54 -9.33
N ARG A 316 -7.91 -7.85 -9.60
CA ARG A 316 -6.86 -8.45 -10.45
C ARG A 316 -7.27 -8.59 -11.92
N ASN A 317 -8.57 -8.56 -12.22
CA ASN A 317 -9.12 -8.88 -13.53
C ASN A 317 -9.94 -7.72 -14.11
N TYR A 318 -10.41 -6.80 -13.27
CA TYR A 318 -11.22 -5.65 -13.67
C TYR A 318 -10.85 -4.40 -12.87
N VAL A 319 -10.71 -3.27 -13.56
CA VAL A 319 -10.52 -1.93 -12.99
C VAL A 319 -11.19 -0.88 -13.86
N VAL A 320 -11.53 0.27 -13.29
CA VAL A 320 -11.98 1.44 -14.07
C VAL A 320 -11.00 2.58 -13.87
N VAL A 321 -10.44 3.11 -14.96
CA VAL A 321 -9.66 4.36 -14.93
C VAL A 321 -10.61 5.52 -15.20
N VAL A 322 -10.69 6.45 -14.26
CA VAL A 322 -11.60 7.61 -14.31
C VAL A 322 -10.76 8.89 -14.35
N THR A 323 -10.99 9.74 -15.35
CA THR A 323 -10.44 11.10 -15.43
C THR A 323 -11.57 12.13 -15.27
N CYS A 324 -11.26 13.42 -15.35
CA CYS A 324 -12.29 14.47 -15.35
C CYS A 324 -13.27 14.37 -16.53
N ASN A 325 -12.82 13.85 -17.68
CA ASN A 325 -13.57 13.87 -18.95
C ASN A 325 -13.92 12.47 -19.49
N THR A 326 -13.25 11.42 -19.00
CA THR A 326 -13.36 10.06 -19.54
C THR A 326 -13.45 9.00 -18.44
N GLN A 327 -14.02 7.85 -18.80
CA GLN A 327 -13.93 6.63 -18.01
C GLN A 327 -13.58 5.47 -18.94
N ALA A 328 -12.64 4.62 -18.54
CA ALA A 328 -12.18 3.47 -19.30
C ALA A 328 -12.24 2.22 -18.42
N GLU A 329 -13.08 1.27 -18.81
CA GLU A 329 -13.16 -0.05 -18.18
C GLU A 329 -12.08 -0.96 -18.76
N LEU A 330 -11.24 -1.52 -17.90
CA LEU A 330 -10.14 -2.40 -18.28
C LEU A 330 -10.39 -3.77 -17.66
N ALA A 331 -10.62 -4.77 -18.50
CA ALA A 331 -10.86 -6.16 -18.11
C ALA A 331 -9.83 -7.09 -18.74
N LEU A 332 -9.45 -8.15 -18.03
CA LEU A 332 -8.77 -9.32 -18.59
C LEU A 332 -9.80 -10.32 -19.12
N THR A 333 -9.55 -10.88 -20.30
CA THR A 333 -10.32 -12.01 -20.83
C THR A 333 -9.84 -13.34 -20.25
N GLU A 334 -10.56 -14.43 -20.49
CA GLU A 334 -10.08 -15.78 -20.17
C GLU A 334 -8.81 -16.15 -20.97
N GLU A 335 -8.69 -15.66 -22.21
CA GLU A 335 -7.48 -15.82 -23.04
C GLU A 335 -6.28 -15.05 -22.44
N ASP A 336 -6.50 -13.84 -21.93
CA ASP A 336 -5.47 -13.07 -21.22
C ASP A 336 -4.97 -13.81 -19.97
N ALA A 337 -5.90 -14.35 -19.18
CA ALA A 337 -5.58 -15.15 -18.00
C ALA A 337 -4.81 -16.43 -18.38
N GLY A 338 -5.19 -17.11 -19.46
CA GLY A 338 -4.48 -18.27 -20.00
C GLY A 338 -3.07 -17.96 -20.51
N ARG A 339 -2.82 -16.71 -20.94
CA ARG A 339 -1.48 -16.22 -21.34
C ARG A 339 -0.67 -15.61 -20.20
N GLY A 340 -1.24 -15.50 -18.99
CA GLY A 340 -0.59 -14.91 -17.82
C GLY A 340 -0.46 -13.38 -17.86
N VAL A 341 -1.30 -12.69 -18.63
CA VAL A 341 -1.34 -11.22 -18.70
C VAL A 341 -1.82 -10.65 -17.35
N GLU A 342 -1.11 -9.66 -16.81
CA GLU A 342 -1.53 -8.95 -15.59
C GLU A 342 -2.34 -7.69 -15.95
N ILE A 343 -3.34 -7.33 -15.13
CA ILE A 343 -4.17 -6.13 -15.37
C ILE A 343 -3.35 -4.84 -15.36
N GLU A 344 -2.23 -4.83 -14.64
CA GLU A 344 -1.22 -3.77 -14.66
C GLU A 344 -0.74 -3.41 -16.08
N GLU A 345 -0.66 -4.35 -17.02
CA GLU A 345 -0.31 -4.07 -18.42
C GLU A 345 -1.31 -3.10 -19.07
N ARG A 346 -2.60 -3.41 -18.93
CA ARG A 346 -3.71 -2.59 -19.46
C ARG A 346 -3.77 -1.24 -18.74
N ILE A 347 -3.55 -1.22 -17.42
CA ILE A 347 -3.51 0.01 -16.62
C ILE A 347 -2.37 0.92 -17.08
N ILE A 348 -1.14 0.41 -17.20
CA ILE A 348 0.03 1.23 -17.56
C ILE A 348 -0.08 1.71 -19.01
N SER A 349 -0.58 0.89 -19.93
CA SER A 349 -0.85 1.29 -21.31
C SER A 349 -1.84 2.48 -21.37
N ASN A 350 -2.99 2.36 -20.69
CA ASN A 350 -4.00 3.41 -20.63
C ASN A 350 -3.48 4.72 -20.00
N LEU A 351 -2.80 4.62 -18.85
CA LEU A 351 -2.24 5.78 -18.15
C LEU A 351 -1.08 6.42 -18.91
N SER A 352 -0.29 5.65 -19.66
CA SER A 352 0.80 6.17 -20.49
C SER A 352 0.30 6.92 -21.72
N ALA A 353 -0.84 6.52 -22.29
CA ALA A 353 -1.55 7.31 -23.30
C ALA A 353 -2.05 8.63 -22.68
N ALA A 354 -2.84 8.57 -21.60
CA ALA A 354 -3.38 9.76 -20.94
C ALA A 354 -2.30 10.76 -20.48
N HIS A 355 -1.14 10.27 -20.03
CA HIS A 355 0.01 11.12 -19.68
C HIS A 355 0.69 11.73 -20.91
N SER A 356 0.67 11.06 -22.07
CA SER A 356 1.13 11.65 -23.34
C SER A 356 0.25 12.81 -23.74
N ASP A 357 -1.07 12.65 -23.65
CA ASP A 357 -2.04 13.69 -23.95
C ASP A 357 -1.91 14.88 -22.99
N PHE A 358 -1.70 14.60 -21.68
CA PHE A 358 -1.44 15.63 -20.68
C PHE A 358 -0.16 16.43 -20.96
N ILE A 359 0.95 15.76 -21.34
CA ILE A 359 2.19 16.44 -21.74
C ILE A 359 1.94 17.34 -22.96
N ALA A 360 1.19 16.85 -23.95
CA ALA A 360 0.87 17.58 -25.18
C ALA A 360 -0.10 18.77 -24.97
N GLN A 361 -0.79 18.83 -23.83
CA GLN A 361 -1.65 19.96 -23.43
C GLN A 361 -0.92 21.02 -22.59
N GLN A 362 0.32 20.74 -22.17
CA GLN A 362 1.13 21.58 -21.28
C GLN A 362 2.34 22.23 -21.99
N GLY A 363 2.60 21.86 -23.25
CA GLY A 363 3.63 22.45 -24.12
C GLY A 363 3.01 23.21 -25.29
#